data_AF-A0A8T4UIK5-F1
#
_entry.id   AF-A0A8T4UIK5-F1
#
_cell.length_a   1.000
_cell.length_b   1.000
_cell.length_c   1.000
_cell.angle_alpha   90.00
_cell.angle_beta   90.00
_cell.angle_gamma   90.00
#
_symmetry.space_group_name_H-M   'P 1'
#
loop_
_entity.id
_entity.type
_entity.pdbx_description
1 polymer ?
#
loop_
_entity_poly.entity_id
_entity_poly.type
_entity_poly.pdbx_seq_one_letter_code
_entity_poly.pdbx_strand_id
1 'polypeptide(L)'
;MAGRVQRLLRRAWFPLLPRVLALLGFLPLLALLTRQSVSVFGISITDSIPLLIVWTLWWPLLYLLLIPAGRAWCGFLCPVGLANEAGNELRSGKALRIARWSFLAYVVFFAAVILEQVTGLFLSPKLTLLLLGGALLLALAMGALWSRWSFCRLICPVGTLFGVFSRLSAAGIRTERALCAACRTKECLTGVPAGPCPAYNHVPTLDSNKECLLCARCVKNCPHGSAQLRLLLPGQEILDRGSMTLAESLFIIGLLGMAFILTTSGTLSLRGLVPLGIRGPGLRALDFLLGLSLFLLAFLALSALSSRLSMRPLREHLTTFGYIHLPLVFLILTFSVVFGFLAPWLPLGEGVISATKYLLVIAGLVWGLALLAKLGRSAAERIPHGAALLAVSALWVLLLIPGPLAARPVPQVFVAQPGQPVRISAFSMGFDPAVIEVRKDEPVMLEIANMDIAHAFDIDELGVHSVVLGGKDAHLTFTPRVAGNFTMHCSIPGHAEAGMRGTLVVR
;
A
#
# COMPACT_ATOMS: atom_id res chain seq x y z
N MET A 1 -17.27 26.03 -1.64
CA MET A 1 -17.47 24.61 -2.06
C MET A 1 -18.11 23.74 -0.98
N ALA A 2 -17.74 23.86 0.30
CA ALA A 2 -18.26 22.99 1.39
C ALA A 2 -19.79 22.87 1.48
N GLY A 3 -20.54 23.98 1.31
CA GLY A 3 -22.01 23.95 1.37
C GLY A 3 -22.71 23.18 0.24
N ARG A 4 -22.10 23.04 -0.95
CA ARG A 4 -22.66 22.20 -2.04
C ARG A 4 -22.44 20.72 -1.75
N VAL A 5 -21.24 20.35 -1.31
CA VAL A 5 -20.90 18.98 -0.91
C VAL A 5 -21.78 18.54 0.26
N GLN A 6 -21.93 19.39 1.28
CA GLN A 6 -22.80 19.13 2.43
C GLN A 6 -24.26 18.87 2.01
N ARG A 7 -24.79 19.59 1.01
CA ARG A 7 -26.13 19.35 0.46
C ARG A 7 -26.23 18.02 -0.27
N LEU A 8 -25.19 17.63 -1.02
CA LEU A 8 -25.13 16.32 -1.69
C LEU A 8 -25.16 15.17 -0.67
N LEU A 9 -24.35 15.28 0.40
CA LEU A 9 -24.27 14.29 1.47
C LEU A 9 -25.59 14.06 2.20
N ARG A 10 -26.49 15.06 2.21
CA ARG A 10 -27.82 14.97 2.83
C ARG A 10 -28.87 14.27 1.96
N ARG A 11 -28.62 14.02 0.68
CA ARG A 11 -29.58 13.39 -0.22
C ARG A 11 -29.87 11.94 0.20
N ALA A 12 -31.13 11.52 0.17
CA ALA A 12 -31.56 10.18 0.59
C ALA A 12 -30.81 9.05 -0.12
N TRP A 13 -30.61 9.16 -1.45
CA TRP A 13 -29.92 8.17 -2.27
C TRP A 13 -28.45 7.95 -1.92
N PHE A 14 -27.79 8.92 -1.27
CA PHE A 14 -26.37 8.83 -0.94
C PHE A 14 -26.16 8.10 0.40
N PRO A 15 -25.19 7.19 0.58
CA PRO A 15 -24.28 6.64 -0.41
C PRO A 15 -24.80 5.37 -1.09
N LEU A 16 -26.07 4.97 -0.88
CA LEU A 16 -26.59 3.68 -1.37
C LEU A 16 -26.49 3.54 -2.89
N LEU A 17 -26.96 4.53 -3.66
CA LEU A 17 -26.95 4.47 -5.12
C LEU A 17 -25.52 4.31 -5.69
N PRO A 18 -24.53 5.14 -5.31
CA PRO A 18 -23.14 4.94 -5.74
C PRO A 18 -22.57 3.54 -5.42
N ARG A 19 -22.88 2.98 -4.24
CA ARG A 19 -22.42 1.64 -3.86
C ARG A 19 -23.05 0.54 -4.70
N VAL A 20 -24.35 0.65 -4.99
CA VAL A 20 -25.06 -0.32 -5.84
C VAL A 20 -24.50 -0.27 -7.26
N LEU A 21 -24.29 0.93 -7.82
CA LEU A 21 -23.66 1.08 -9.13
C LEU A 21 -22.26 0.50 -9.17
N ALA A 22 -21.45 0.74 -8.12
CA ALA A 22 -20.13 0.15 -8.01
C ALA A 22 -20.16 -1.39 -7.92
N LEU A 23 -21.12 -1.97 -7.17
CA LEU A 23 -21.32 -3.42 -7.11
C LEU A 23 -21.73 -3.98 -8.49
N LEU A 24 -22.63 -3.31 -9.21
CA LEU A 24 -23.05 -3.73 -10.56
C LEU A 24 -21.90 -3.68 -11.56
N GLY A 25 -20.92 -2.78 -11.41
CA GLY A 25 -19.69 -2.79 -12.19
C GLY A 25 -18.67 -3.84 -11.72
N PHE A 26 -18.65 -4.14 -10.42
CA PHE A 26 -17.71 -5.10 -9.84
C PHE A 26 -18.03 -6.57 -10.17
N LEU A 27 -19.31 -6.94 -10.24
CA LEU A 27 -19.72 -8.32 -10.55
C LEU A 27 -19.27 -8.79 -11.96
N PRO A 28 -19.43 -8.01 -13.04
CA PRO A 28 -18.86 -8.33 -14.34
C PRO A 28 -17.35 -8.45 -14.33
N LEU A 29 -16.63 -7.61 -13.57
CA LEU A 29 -15.17 -7.73 -13.44
C LEU A 29 -14.76 -9.07 -12.81
N LEU A 30 -15.47 -9.52 -11.78
CA LEU A 30 -15.25 -10.85 -11.20
C LEU A 30 -15.58 -11.96 -12.19
N ALA A 31 -16.66 -11.82 -12.97
CA ALA A 31 -17.02 -12.78 -14.00
C ALA A 31 -15.95 -12.87 -15.10
N LEU A 32 -15.37 -11.74 -15.52
CA LEU A 32 -14.24 -11.70 -16.45
C LEU A 32 -13.01 -12.40 -15.88
N LEU A 33 -12.74 -12.29 -14.57
CA LEU A 33 -11.63 -13.06 -13.96
C LEU A 33 -11.86 -14.58 -13.97
N THR A 34 -13.09 -15.06 -14.16
CA THR A 34 -13.38 -16.51 -14.31
C THR A 34 -13.17 -17.03 -15.73
N ARG A 35 -13.15 -16.15 -16.74
CA ARG A 35 -13.08 -16.51 -18.16
C ARG A 35 -11.86 -15.83 -18.79
N GLN A 36 -11.03 -16.57 -19.51
CA GLN A 36 -9.85 -15.98 -20.19
C GLN A 36 -10.23 -14.84 -21.14
N SER A 37 -11.38 -14.96 -21.81
CA SER A 37 -11.95 -13.88 -22.62
C SER A 37 -13.48 -13.95 -22.71
N VAL A 38 -14.11 -12.81 -22.98
CA VAL A 38 -15.53 -12.69 -23.32
C VAL A 38 -15.68 -11.76 -24.51
N SER A 39 -16.38 -12.20 -25.57
CA SER A 39 -16.72 -11.36 -26.70
C SER A 39 -18.01 -10.59 -26.41
N VAL A 40 -17.94 -9.25 -26.42
CA VAL A 40 -19.09 -8.36 -26.24
C VAL A 40 -19.19 -7.47 -27.48
N PHE A 41 -20.28 -7.60 -28.24
CA PHE A 41 -20.50 -6.85 -29.50
C PHE A 41 -19.33 -6.96 -30.51
N GLY A 42 -18.67 -8.12 -30.58
CA GLY A 42 -17.53 -8.35 -31.48
C GLY A 42 -16.18 -7.90 -30.95
N ILE A 43 -16.11 -7.33 -29.74
CA ILE A 43 -14.86 -6.95 -29.08
C ILE A 43 -14.48 -8.04 -28.06
N SER A 44 -13.28 -8.63 -28.22
CA SER A 44 -12.74 -9.61 -27.27
C SER A 44 -12.16 -8.90 -26.05
N ILE A 45 -12.80 -9.08 -24.89
CA ILE A 45 -12.35 -8.56 -23.60
C ILE A 45 -11.61 -9.68 -22.87
N THR A 46 -10.33 -9.49 -22.55
CA THR A 46 -9.51 -10.48 -21.82
C THR A 46 -9.52 -10.25 -20.30
N ASP A 47 -9.06 -11.26 -19.56
CA ASP A 47 -8.85 -11.23 -18.10
C ASP A 47 -7.81 -10.20 -17.62
N SER A 48 -6.99 -9.65 -18.54
CA SER A 48 -6.04 -8.58 -18.27
C SER A 48 -6.73 -7.24 -17.94
N ILE A 49 -7.95 -7.01 -18.44
CA ILE A 49 -8.69 -5.76 -18.19
C ILE A 49 -9.06 -5.62 -16.70
N PRO A 50 -9.65 -6.63 -16.03
CA PRO A 50 -9.85 -6.59 -14.59
C PRO A 50 -8.56 -6.31 -13.79
N LEU A 51 -7.43 -6.91 -14.18
CA LEU A 51 -6.14 -6.66 -13.50
C LEU A 51 -5.69 -5.21 -13.66
N LEU A 52 -5.81 -4.65 -14.87
CA LEU A 52 -5.54 -3.23 -15.13
C LEU A 52 -6.45 -2.31 -14.29
N ILE A 53 -7.75 -2.57 -14.28
CA ILE A 53 -8.70 -1.72 -13.56
C ILE A 53 -8.45 -1.77 -12.05
N VAL A 54 -8.28 -2.97 -11.48
CA VAL A 54 -8.12 -3.15 -10.04
C VAL A 54 -6.74 -2.71 -9.57
N TRP A 55 -5.68 -3.24 -10.17
CA TRP A 55 -4.33 -3.05 -9.65
C TRP A 55 -3.65 -1.81 -10.23
N THR A 56 -3.84 -1.53 -11.52
CA THR A 56 -3.16 -0.40 -12.18
C THR A 56 -3.88 0.92 -11.99
N LEU A 57 -5.22 0.96 -12.06
CA LEU A 57 -5.98 2.22 -12.00
C LEU A 57 -6.58 2.49 -10.62
N TRP A 58 -7.31 1.51 -10.07
CA TRP A 58 -8.04 1.68 -8.81
C TRP A 58 -7.09 1.87 -7.62
N TRP A 59 -6.03 1.07 -7.52
CA TRP A 59 -5.10 1.13 -6.39
C TRP A 59 -4.39 2.49 -6.25
N PRO A 60 -3.79 3.08 -7.31
CA PRO A 60 -3.28 4.46 -7.26
C PRO A 60 -4.33 5.51 -6.95
N LEU A 61 -5.52 5.41 -7.55
CA LEU A 61 -6.62 6.34 -7.30
C LEU A 61 -7.00 6.40 -5.82
N LEU A 62 -6.99 5.27 -5.13
CA LEU A 62 -7.26 5.23 -3.70
C LEU A 62 -6.25 6.03 -2.89
N TYR A 63 -4.95 5.89 -3.18
CA TYR A 63 -3.90 6.67 -2.49
C TYR A 63 -4.04 8.17 -2.72
N LEU A 64 -4.32 8.57 -3.96
CA LEU A 64 -4.56 9.97 -4.33
C LEU A 64 -5.80 10.56 -3.63
N LEU A 65 -6.80 9.73 -3.29
CA LEU A 65 -8.02 10.14 -2.61
C LEU A 65 -7.85 10.31 -1.09
N LEU A 66 -6.82 9.70 -0.47
CA LEU A 66 -6.66 9.69 0.99
C LEU A 66 -6.44 11.08 1.60
N ILE A 67 -5.63 11.93 0.97
CA ILE A 67 -5.45 13.31 1.45
C ILE A 67 -6.74 14.13 1.29
N PRO A 68 -7.37 14.26 0.11
CA PRO A 68 -8.55 15.11 -0.02
C PRO A 68 -9.78 14.56 0.71
N ALA A 69 -9.93 13.23 0.82
CA ALA A 69 -11.19 12.63 1.25
C ALA A 69 -11.04 11.38 2.14
N GLY A 70 -9.86 11.06 2.69
CA GLY A 70 -9.66 9.94 3.61
C GLY A 70 -10.26 8.63 3.10
N ARG A 71 -11.05 7.96 3.93
CA ARG A 71 -11.70 6.67 3.60
C ARG A 71 -13.00 6.80 2.79
N ALA A 72 -13.22 7.89 2.07
CA ALA A 72 -14.45 8.11 1.29
C ALA A 72 -14.80 6.93 0.38
N TRP A 73 -13.81 6.26 -0.23
CA TRP A 73 -14.04 5.06 -1.03
C TRP A 73 -14.78 3.95 -0.27
N CYS A 74 -14.32 3.64 0.96
CA CYS A 74 -14.94 2.63 1.81
C CYS A 74 -16.41 2.96 2.14
N GLY A 75 -16.73 4.25 2.23
CA GLY A 75 -18.08 4.73 2.49
C GLY A 75 -18.96 4.89 1.26
N PHE A 76 -18.43 5.18 0.08
CA PHE A 76 -19.23 5.58 -1.08
C PHE A 76 -19.28 4.55 -2.19
N LEU A 77 -18.22 3.77 -2.39
CA LEU A 77 -18.06 2.97 -3.60
C LEU A 77 -17.68 1.52 -3.31
N CYS A 78 -17.11 1.21 -2.15
CA CYS A 78 -16.60 -0.13 -1.86
C CYS A 78 -17.71 -1.22 -1.87
N PRO A 79 -17.68 -2.18 -2.81
CA PRO A 79 -18.65 -3.27 -2.88
C PRO A 79 -18.56 -4.21 -1.67
N VAL A 80 -17.35 -4.41 -1.15
CA VAL A 80 -17.09 -5.23 0.05
C VAL A 80 -17.70 -4.61 1.30
N GLY A 81 -17.68 -3.28 1.42
CA GLY A 81 -18.37 -2.57 2.50
C GLY A 81 -19.89 -2.75 2.43
N LEU A 82 -20.45 -2.69 1.22
CA LEU A 82 -21.87 -2.97 0.98
C LEU A 82 -22.22 -4.44 1.32
N ALA A 83 -21.37 -5.40 0.96
CA ALA A 83 -21.56 -6.81 1.31
C ALA A 83 -21.57 -7.03 2.83
N ASN A 84 -20.65 -6.42 3.58
CA ASN A 84 -20.70 -6.47 5.05
C ASN A 84 -21.99 -5.84 5.57
N GLU A 85 -22.43 -4.74 4.99
CA GLU A 85 -23.67 -4.09 5.43
C GLU A 85 -24.90 -4.97 5.21
N ALA A 86 -25.03 -5.56 4.02
CA ALA A 86 -26.07 -6.53 3.72
C ALA A 86 -26.07 -7.71 4.71
N GLY A 87 -24.87 -8.16 5.13
CA GLY A 87 -24.72 -9.17 6.18
C GLY A 87 -25.35 -8.76 7.51
N ASN A 88 -25.13 -7.52 7.96
CA ASN A 88 -25.71 -7.02 9.21
C ASN A 88 -27.25 -6.95 9.16
N GLU A 89 -27.81 -6.64 7.99
CA GLU A 89 -29.27 -6.58 7.78
C GLU A 89 -29.90 -7.98 7.72
N LEU A 90 -29.18 -8.97 7.17
CA LEU A 90 -29.62 -10.37 7.15
C LEU A 90 -29.73 -10.97 8.56
N ARG A 91 -28.81 -10.59 9.46
CA ARG A 91 -28.79 -11.06 10.84
C ARG A 91 -28.13 -10.05 11.75
N SER A 92 -28.79 -9.74 12.87
CA SER A 92 -28.22 -8.93 13.95
C SER A 92 -27.11 -9.70 14.69
N GLY A 93 -25.92 -9.70 14.10
CA GLY A 93 -24.72 -10.34 14.64
C GLY A 93 -24.29 -9.78 16.00
N LYS A 94 -23.51 -10.56 16.75
CA LYS A 94 -23.04 -10.16 18.09
C LYS A 94 -22.06 -8.99 17.99
N ALA A 95 -22.15 -8.03 18.90
CA ALA A 95 -21.20 -6.92 18.95
C ALA A 95 -19.82 -7.42 19.40
N LEU A 96 -18.84 -7.39 18.49
CA LEU A 96 -17.47 -7.76 18.80
C LEU A 96 -16.75 -6.62 19.52
N ARG A 97 -15.96 -6.94 20.56
CA ARG A 97 -15.12 -5.97 21.28
C ARG A 97 -13.86 -5.64 20.45
N ILE A 98 -14.05 -4.93 19.34
CA ILE A 98 -13.00 -4.62 18.35
C ILE A 98 -11.80 -3.91 18.96
N ALA A 99 -12.00 -3.07 19.99
CA ALA A 99 -10.90 -2.38 20.67
C ALA A 99 -9.83 -3.34 21.23
N ARG A 100 -10.24 -4.51 21.75
CA ARG A 100 -9.33 -5.55 22.26
C ARG A 100 -8.53 -6.25 21.16
N TRP A 101 -9.07 -6.28 19.95
CA TRP A 101 -8.52 -6.99 18.79
C TRP A 101 -7.93 -6.03 17.75
N SER A 102 -7.76 -4.75 18.09
CA SER A 102 -7.25 -3.74 17.17
C SER A 102 -5.86 -4.07 16.62
N PHE A 103 -5.02 -4.78 17.39
CA PHE A 103 -3.72 -5.26 16.93
C PHE A 103 -3.82 -6.36 15.86
N LEU A 104 -4.88 -7.18 15.86
CA LEU A 104 -5.08 -8.24 14.88
C LEU A 104 -5.15 -7.68 13.46
N ALA A 105 -5.77 -6.51 13.27
CA ALA A 105 -5.86 -5.84 11.98
C ALA A 105 -4.47 -5.54 11.39
N TYR A 106 -3.51 -5.16 12.24
CA TYR A 106 -2.12 -4.88 11.83
C TYR A 106 -1.35 -6.16 11.47
N VAL A 107 -1.56 -7.24 12.23
CA VAL A 107 -0.98 -8.55 11.92
C VAL A 107 -1.52 -9.09 10.59
N VAL A 108 -2.85 -9.04 10.40
CA VAL A 108 -3.51 -9.45 9.16
C VAL A 108 -3.01 -8.62 7.98
N PHE A 109 -2.77 -7.31 8.17
CA PHE A 109 -2.18 -6.47 7.13
C PHE A 109 -0.81 -7.00 6.67
N PHE A 110 0.15 -7.17 7.57
CA PHE A 110 1.49 -7.63 7.18
C PHE A 110 1.46 -9.07 6.63
N ALA A 111 0.62 -9.94 7.18
CA ALA A 111 0.44 -11.29 6.64
C ALA A 111 -0.12 -11.27 5.21
N ALA A 112 -1.08 -10.38 4.91
CA ALA A 112 -1.62 -10.22 3.57
C ALA A 112 -0.57 -9.68 2.58
N VAL A 113 0.28 -8.73 3.00
CA VAL A 113 1.37 -8.24 2.16
C VAL A 113 2.41 -9.32 1.90
N ILE A 114 2.83 -10.08 2.92
CA ILE A 114 3.77 -11.18 2.73
C ILE A 114 3.20 -12.23 1.78
N LEU A 115 1.92 -12.59 1.94
CA LEU A 115 1.23 -13.53 1.05
C LEU A 115 1.18 -13.01 -0.39
N GLU A 116 0.85 -11.73 -0.58
CA GLU A 116 0.79 -11.08 -1.89
C GLU A 116 2.15 -11.15 -2.59
N GLN A 117 3.22 -10.74 -1.90
CA GLN A 117 4.59 -10.71 -2.42
C GLN A 117 5.11 -12.11 -2.76
N VAL A 118 4.75 -13.12 -1.97
CA VAL A 118 5.16 -14.51 -2.19
C VAL A 118 4.42 -15.16 -3.36
N THR A 119 3.16 -14.79 -3.58
CA THR A 119 2.29 -15.47 -4.55
C THR A 119 2.21 -14.77 -5.91
N GLY A 120 2.67 -13.52 -6.02
CA GLY A 120 2.55 -12.73 -7.25
C GLY A 120 1.08 -12.43 -7.58
N LEU A 121 0.28 -12.13 -6.55
CA LEU A 121 -1.18 -12.05 -6.64
C LEU A 121 -1.67 -11.06 -7.72
N PHE A 122 -0.94 -9.96 -7.95
CA PHE A 122 -1.28 -8.94 -8.95
C PHE A 122 -1.19 -9.44 -10.40
N LEU A 123 -0.47 -10.53 -10.64
CA LEU A 123 -0.24 -11.10 -11.98
C LEU A 123 -1.17 -12.28 -12.26
N SER A 124 -1.90 -12.77 -11.26
CA SER A 124 -2.73 -13.96 -11.37
C SER A 124 -4.22 -13.60 -11.31
N PRO A 125 -4.97 -13.75 -12.43
CA PRO A 125 -6.42 -13.57 -12.44
C PRO A 125 -7.13 -14.46 -11.42
N LYS A 126 -6.67 -15.72 -11.27
CA LYS A 126 -7.25 -16.69 -10.33
C LYS A 126 -7.05 -16.28 -8.87
N LEU A 127 -5.86 -15.83 -8.49
CA LEU A 127 -5.59 -15.36 -7.13
C LEU A 127 -6.32 -14.05 -6.84
N THR A 128 -6.39 -13.14 -7.83
CA THR A 128 -7.17 -11.90 -7.72
C THR A 128 -8.65 -12.20 -7.53
N LEU A 129 -9.22 -13.16 -8.27
CA LEU A 129 -10.60 -13.62 -8.09
C LEU A 129 -10.83 -14.19 -6.68
N LEU A 130 -9.95 -15.06 -6.21
CA LEU A 130 -10.04 -15.66 -4.88
C LEU A 130 -10.01 -14.58 -3.80
N LEU A 131 -9.12 -13.59 -3.93
CA LEU A 131 -9.01 -12.48 -2.98
C LEU A 131 -10.27 -11.61 -2.98
N LEU A 132 -10.70 -11.14 -4.15
CA LEU A 132 -11.81 -10.19 -4.27
C LEU A 132 -13.17 -10.85 -4.01
N GLY A 133 -13.42 -12.02 -4.60
CA GLY A 133 -14.63 -12.82 -4.38
C GLY A 133 -14.68 -13.38 -2.95
N GLY A 134 -13.55 -13.89 -2.45
CA GLY A 134 -13.43 -14.33 -1.07
C GLY A 134 -13.66 -13.20 -0.07
N ALA A 135 -13.14 -11.99 -0.34
CA ALA A 135 -13.39 -10.82 0.49
C ALA A 135 -14.87 -10.40 0.52
N LEU A 136 -15.59 -10.46 -0.62
CA LEU A 136 -17.04 -10.22 -0.66
C LEU A 136 -17.81 -11.21 0.23
N LEU A 137 -17.56 -12.51 0.04
CA LEU A 137 -18.24 -13.57 0.78
C LEU A 137 -17.91 -13.51 2.27
N LEU A 138 -16.63 -13.30 2.61
CA LEU A 138 -16.19 -13.18 3.98
C LEU A 138 -16.76 -11.92 4.65
N ALA A 139 -16.83 -10.80 3.94
CA ALA A 139 -17.45 -9.58 4.45
C ALA A 139 -18.95 -9.79 4.74
N LEU A 140 -19.67 -10.44 3.83
CA LEU A 140 -21.09 -10.80 4.02
C LEU A 140 -21.27 -11.70 5.25
N ALA A 141 -20.49 -12.77 5.34
CA ALA A 141 -20.53 -13.71 6.46
C ALA A 141 -20.19 -13.03 7.79
N MET A 142 -19.14 -12.21 7.81
CA MET A 142 -18.74 -11.47 9.00
C MET A 142 -19.79 -10.45 9.44
N GLY A 143 -20.46 -9.78 8.51
CA GLY A 143 -21.59 -8.89 8.82
C GLY A 143 -22.76 -9.63 9.48
N ALA A 144 -23.11 -10.81 8.98
CA ALA A 144 -24.20 -11.62 9.55
C ALA A 144 -23.85 -12.21 10.92
N LEU A 145 -22.57 -12.53 11.18
CA LEU A 145 -22.12 -13.12 12.44
C LEU A 145 -21.79 -12.07 13.51
N TRP A 146 -21.16 -10.97 13.09
CA TRP A 146 -20.68 -9.89 13.96
C TRP A 146 -21.09 -8.51 13.44
N SER A 147 -21.81 -7.77 14.27
CA SER A 147 -22.17 -6.38 13.95
C SER A 147 -20.93 -5.47 13.89
N ARG A 148 -21.13 -4.24 13.38
CA ARG A 148 -20.14 -3.13 13.37
C ARG A 148 -19.10 -3.10 12.25
N TRP A 149 -19.45 -3.57 11.04
CA TRP A 149 -18.51 -3.57 9.90
C TRP A 149 -17.19 -4.25 10.28
N SER A 150 -17.33 -5.40 10.93
CA SER A 150 -16.26 -6.18 11.55
C SER A 150 -15.16 -6.56 10.56
N PHE A 151 -15.50 -6.90 9.31
CA PHE A 151 -14.53 -7.19 8.26
C PHE A 151 -13.63 -5.98 7.97
N CYS A 152 -14.23 -4.81 7.72
CA CYS A 152 -13.50 -3.59 7.37
C CYS A 152 -12.61 -3.04 8.49
N ARG A 153 -12.82 -3.49 9.74
CA ARG A 153 -12.07 -3.04 10.92
C ARG A 153 -11.03 -4.04 11.41
N LEU A 154 -11.22 -5.34 11.16
CA LEU A 154 -10.34 -6.39 11.70
C LEU A 154 -9.59 -7.20 10.63
N ILE A 155 -10.17 -7.38 9.45
CA ILE A 155 -9.66 -8.31 8.45
C ILE A 155 -9.22 -7.61 7.17
N CYS A 156 -9.90 -6.53 6.76
CA CYS A 156 -9.56 -5.82 5.54
C CYS A 156 -8.19 -5.12 5.65
N PRO A 157 -7.14 -5.57 4.93
CA PRO A 157 -5.83 -4.95 5.01
C PRO A 157 -5.86 -3.51 4.48
N VAL A 158 -6.57 -3.29 3.36
CA VAL A 158 -6.78 -1.95 2.76
C VAL A 158 -7.47 -1.01 3.74
N GLY A 159 -8.52 -1.50 4.43
CA GLY A 159 -9.26 -0.73 5.42
C GLY A 159 -8.39 -0.31 6.61
N THR A 160 -7.48 -1.19 7.04
CA THR A 160 -6.52 -0.93 8.13
C THR A 160 -5.52 0.15 7.73
N LEU A 161 -4.88 0.00 6.57
CA LEU A 161 -3.91 0.95 6.04
C LEU A 161 -4.53 2.34 5.83
N PHE A 162 -5.66 2.39 5.15
CA PHE A 162 -6.34 3.65 4.83
C PHE A 162 -6.95 4.31 6.05
N GLY A 163 -7.33 3.54 7.08
CA GLY A 163 -7.69 4.09 8.38
C GLY A 163 -6.57 4.93 8.97
N VAL A 164 -5.35 4.39 9.02
CA VAL A 164 -4.20 5.10 9.57
C VAL A 164 -3.84 6.33 8.72
N PHE A 165 -3.80 6.20 7.39
CA PHE A 165 -3.52 7.34 6.50
C PHE A 165 -4.60 8.42 6.49
N SER A 166 -5.86 8.09 6.79
CA SER A 166 -6.94 9.09 6.83
C SER A 166 -6.78 10.10 7.95
N ARG A 167 -5.85 9.90 8.89
CA ARG A 167 -5.45 10.93 9.85
C ARG A 167 -4.76 12.13 9.19
N LEU A 168 -4.22 11.94 7.98
CA LEU A 168 -3.62 13.00 7.17
C LEU A 168 -4.65 13.73 6.30
N SER A 169 -5.93 13.32 6.30
CA SER A 169 -6.89 13.86 5.34
C SER A 169 -7.28 15.31 5.65
N ALA A 170 -7.45 16.09 4.58
CA ALA A 170 -7.91 17.47 4.57
C ALA A 170 -9.44 17.60 4.73
N ALA A 171 -10.16 16.49 4.81
CA ALA A 171 -11.60 16.46 5.02
C ALA A 171 -11.98 15.41 6.04
N GLY A 172 -12.92 15.77 6.92
CA GLY A 172 -13.44 14.90 7.98
C GLY A 172 -14.79 15.37 8.47
N ILE A 173 -15.58 14.46 9.04
CA ILE A 173 -16.79 14.85 9.76
C ILE A 173 -16.37 15.30 11.16
N ARG A 174 -16.82 16.48 11.59
CA ARG A 174 -16.63 17.00 12.94
C ARG A 174 -17.97 17.41 13.54
N THR A 175 -18.04 17.36 14.87
CA THR A 175 -19.21 17.74 15.66
C THR A 175 -18.87 18.84 16.65
N GLU A 176 -19.87 19.65 16.96
CA GLU A 176 -19.80 20.64 18.01
C GLU A 176 -20.28 20.05 19.33
N ARG A 177 -19.36 19.94 20.31
CA ARG A 177 -19.61 19.26 21.59
C ARG A 177 -20.74 19.91 22.38
N ALA A 178 -20.85 21.24 22.37
CA ALA A 178 -21.90 21.97 23.09
C ALA A 178 -23.30 21.66 22.54
N LEU A 179 -23.50 21.78 21.23
CA LEU A 179 -24.76 21.41 20.56
C LEU A 179 -25.09 19.92 20.76
N CYS A 180 -24.07 19.08 20.67
CA CYS A 180 -24.23 17.66 20.93
C CYS A 180 -24.68 17.41 22.37
N ALA A 181 -24.08 18.04 23.38
CA ALA A 181 -24.45 17.86 24.78
C ALA A 181 -25.92 18.25 25.06
N ALA A 182 -26.41 19.33 24.45
CA ALA A 182 -27.80 19.78 24.57
C ALA A 182 -28.82 18.88 23.83
N CYS A 183 -28.39 18.17 22.78
CA CYS A 183 -29.26 17.29 22.01
C CYS A 183 -29.67 16.05 22.82
N ARG A 184 -30.96 15.94 23.16
CA ARG A 184 -31.52 14.80 23.91
C ARG A 184 -31.87 13.59 23.04
N THR A 185 -32.26 13.80 21.78
CA THR A 185 -32.73 12.72 20.89
C THR A 185 -31.61 11.83 20.36
N LYS A 186 -30.40 12.40 20.16
CA LYS A 186 -29.20 11.71 19.66
C LYS A 186 -29.49 10.82 18.43
N GLU A 187 -30.29 11.32 17.49
CA GLU A 187 -30.69 10.60 16.27
C GLU A 187 -29.49 10.11 15.43
N CYS A 188 -28.36 10.79 15.54
CA CYS A 188 -27.11 10.36 14.92
C CYS A 188 -26.54 9.04 15.49
N LEU A 189 -26.95 8.64 16.70
CA LEU A 189 -26.62 7.36 17.32
C LEU A 189 -27.74 6.32 17.14
N THR A 190 -29.01 6.73 17.26
CA THR A 190 -30.16 5.81 17.09
C THR A 190 -30.38 5.42 15.64
N GLY A 191 -29.98 6.29 14.70
CA GLY A 191 -29.95 5.96 13.28
C GLY A 191 -31.18 6.37 12.49
N VAL A 192 -31.95 7.36 12.93
CA VAL A 192 -33.15 7.79 12.20
C VAL A 192 -32.86 9.10 11.44
N PRO A 193 -33.23 9.24 10.15
CA PRO A 193 -33.88 8.25 9.28
C PRO A 193 -32.91 7.37 8.46
N ALA A 194 -31.60 7.62 8.46
CA ALA A 194 -30.67 7.05 7.46
C ALA A 194 -29.86 5.82 7.95
N GLY A 195 -30.24 5.21 9.06
CA GLY A 195 -29.48 4.18 9.78
C GLY A 195 -28.37 4.74 10.68
N PRO A 196 -27.90 4.00 11.70
CA PRO A 196 -26.85 4.45 12.60
C PRO A 196 -25.48 4.49 11.89
N CYS A 197 -24.47 5.04 12.57
CA CYS A 197 -23.09 5.01 12.04
C CYS A 197 -22.62 3.57 11.86
N PRO A 198 -22.29 3.12 10.63
CA PRO A 198 -21.94 1.72 10.36
C PRO A 198 -20.66 1.27 11.08
N ALA A 199 -19.73 2.21 11.30
CA ALA A 199 -18.50 1.98 12.04
C ALA A 199 -18.67 2.12 13.56
N TYR A 200 -19.89 2.40 14.04
CA TYR A 200 -20.21 2.62 15.47
C TYR A 200 -19.35 3.69 16.12
N ASN A 201 -18.99 4.73 15.37
CA ASN A 201 -18.35 5.90 15.94
C ASN A 201 -19.32 6.59 16.90
N HIS A 202 -18.79 7.03 18.04
CA HIS A 202 -19.55 7.91 18.93
C HIS A 202 -19.61 9.30 18.32
N VAL A 203 -20.59 9.51 17.43
CA VAL A 203 -20.75 10.74 16.63
C VAL A 203 -20.64 12.02 17.45
N PRO A 204 -21.27 12.16 18.64
CA PRO A 204 -21.21 13.40 19.42
C PRO A 204 -19.79 13.89 19.74
N THR A 205 -18.83 12.97 19.84
CA THR A 205 -17.42 13.27 20.13
C THR A 205 -16.50 12.81 19.01
N LEU A 206 -16.98 12.81 17.76
CA LEU A 206 -16.18 12.35 16.61
C LEU A 206 -15.08 13.37 16.30
N ASP A 207 -13.84 12.99 16.59
CA ASP A 207 -12.63 13.80 16.39
C ASP A 207 -11.58 13.12 15.50
N SER A 208 -11.80 11.87 15.09
CA SER A 208 -10.87 11.08 14.28
C SER A 208 -11.46 10.59 12.96
N ASN A 209 -10.64 10.64 11.91
CA ASN A 209 -10.96 10.11 10.58
C ASN A 209 -10.60 8.62 10.44
N LYS A 210 -9.86 8.03 11.38
CA LYS A 210 -9.37 6.64 11.30
C LYS A 210 -10.49 5.63 11.08
N GLU A 211 -11.55 5.72 11.88
CA GLU A 211 -12.71 4.82 11.82
C GLU A 211 -13.88 5.45 11.05
N CYS A 212 -13.75 6.71 10.59
CA CYS A 212 -14.81 7.40 9.86
C CYS A 212 -14.76 7.01 8.38
N LEU A 213 -15.83 6.38 7.90
CA LEU A 213 -15.98 5.99 6.50
C LEU A 213 -16.53 7.11 5.62
N LEU A 214 -16.78 8.30 6.20
CA LEU A 214 -17.41 9.45 5.54
C LEU A 214 -18.79 9.20 4.91
N CYS A 215 -19.48 8.09 5.22
CA CYS A 215 -20.81 7.73 4.69
C CYS A 215 -21.96 8.75 4.93
N ALA A 216 -21.71 9.79 5.72
CA ALA A 216 -22.61 10.91 6.01
C ALA A 216 -23.98 10.59 6.64
N ARG A 217 -24.24 9.37 7.11
CA ARG A 217 -25.48 9.06 7.88
C ARG A 217 -25.68 9.97 9.07
N CYS A 218 -24.62 10.22 9.83
CA CYS A 218 -24.66 11.13 10.96
C CYS A 218 -25.01 12.57 10.56
N VAL A 219 -24.65 13.01 9.35
CA VAL A 219 -25.00 14.34 8.83
C VAL A 219 -26.49 14.43 8.51
N LYS A 220 -27.08 13.33 8.04
CA LYS A 220 -28.52 13.22 7.73
C LYS A 220 -29.38 13.12 8.98
N ASN A 221 -28.92 12.35 9.96
CA ASN A 221 -29.63 12.08 11.19
C ASN A 221 -29.43 13.16 12.26
N CYS A 222 -28.68 14.24 11.99
CA CYS A 222 -28.41 15.25 13.01
C CYS A 222 -29.48 16.37 12.96
N PRO A 223 -30.41 16.44 13.93
CA PRO A 223 -31.50 17.42 13.91
C PRO A 223 -30.99 18.87 14.06
N HIS A 224 -29.89 19.05 14.78
CA HIS A 224 -29.27 20.37 15.02
C HIS A 224 -28.13 20.69 14.06
N GLY A 225 -27.86 19.83 13.07
CA GLY A 225 -26.80 20.07 12.09
C GLY A 225 -25.38 20.15 12.67
N SER A 226 -25.12 19.61 13.86
CA SER A 226 -23.79 19.59 14.50
C SER A 226 -22.79 18.72 13.72
N ALA A 227 -23.22 17.56 13.20
CA ALA A 227 -22.37 16.73 12.34
C ALA A 227 -22.21 17.33 10.94
N GLN A 228 -21.01 17.81 10.62
CA GLN A 228 -20.73 18.47 9.35
C GLN A 228 -19.41 17.99 8.74
N LEU A 229 -19.36 17.92 7.42
CA LEU A 229 -18.09 17.82 6.71
C LEU A 229 -17.32 19.13 6.88
N ARG A 230 -16.14 19.06 7.49
CA ARG A 230 -15.24 20.19 7.69
C ARG A 230 -13.95 19.95 6.91
N LEU A 231 -13.39 21.04 6.41
CA LEU A 231 -12.01 21.05 5.90
C LEU A 231 -11.07 21.15 7.10
N LEU A 232 -10.02 20.35 7.05
CA LEU A 232 -8.99 20.23 8.07
C LEU A 232 -7.65 20.54 7.40
N LEU A 233 -6.69 21.01 8.18
CA LEU A 233 -5.30 21.01 7.69
C LEU A 233 -4.82 19.55 7.66
N PRO A 234 -4.16 19.09 6.58
CA PRO A 234 -3.59 17.75 6.54
C PRO A 234 -2.72 17.47 7.79
N GLY A 235 -3.02 16.38 8.50
CA GLY A 235 -2.31 15.98 9.72
C GLY A 235 -2.71 16.74 10.99
N GLN A 236 -3.72 17.61 10.95
CA GLN A 236 -4.24 18.32 12.13
C GLN A 236 -4.67 17.36 13.25
N GLU A 237 -5.27 16.22 12.89
CA GLU A 237 -5.69 15.19 13.85
C GLU A 237 -4.53 14.64 14.70
N ILE A 238 -3.32 14.62 14.14
CA ILE A 238 -2.11 14.19 14.84
C ILE A 238 -1.72 15.23 15.90
N LEU A 239 -1.83 16.52 15.56
CA LEU A 239 -1.55 17.62 16.49
C LEU A 239 -2.56 17.66 17.65
N ASP A 240 -3.82 17.36 17.35
CA ASP A 240 -4.90 17.30 18.34
C ASP A 240 -4.82 16.04 19.24
N ARG A 241 -3.82 15.17 19.03
CA ARG A 241 -3.61 13.90 19.75
C ARG A 241 -4.86 12.98 19.73
N GLY A 242 -5.65 13.04 18.66
CA GLY A 242 -6.92 12.30 18.58
C GLY A 242 -6.70 10.79 18.68
N SER A 243 -7.22 10.15 19.74
CA SER A 243 -7.28 8.68 19.92
C SER A 243 -6.00 7.90 19.51
N MET A 244 -4.80 8.42 19.83
CA MET A 244 -3.54 7.77 19.49
C MET A 244 -3.34 6.48 20.31
N THR A 245 -2.79 5.44 19.67
CA THR A 245 -2.55 4.14 20.30
C THR A 245 -1.16 3.61 19.99
N LEU A 246 -0.58 2.88 20.95
CA LEU A 246 0.72 2.24 20.77
C LEU A 246 0.73 1.28 19.56
N ALA A 247 -0.32 0.47 19.41
CA ALA A 247 -0.41 -0.51 18.32
C ALA A 247 -0.38 0.16 16.94
N GLU A 248 -1.07 1.29 16.77
CA GLU A 248 -1.05 2.07 15.54
C GLU A 248 0.32 2.72 15.29
N SER A 249 0.96 3.25 16.33
CA SER A 249 2.31 3.81 16.23
C SER A 249 3.33 2.76 15.76
N LEU A 250 3.31 1.56 16.35
CA LEU A 250 4.15 0.44 15.92
C LEU A 250 3.82 0.00 14.50
N PHE A 251 2.54 0.01 14.11
CA PHE A 251 2.13 -0.27 12.74
C PHE A 251 2.72 0.73 11.74
N ILE A 252 2.72 2.04 12.04
CA ILE A 252 3.32 3.07 11.18
C ILE A 252 4.82 2.83 10.98
N ILE A 253 5.54 2.47 12.06
CA ILE A 253 6.97 2.13 11.96
C ILE A 253 7.17 0.83 11.18
N GLY A 254 6.28 -0.15 11.35
CA GLY A 254 6.32 -1.36 10.54
C GLY A 254 6.07 -1.11 9.06
N LEU A 255 5.17 -0.17 8.71
CA LEU A 255 4.97 0.28 7.34
C LEU A 255 6.22 0.94 6.77
N LEU A 256 6.99 1.67 7.59
CA LEU A 256 8.26 2.25 7.17
C LEU A 256 9.29 1.16 6.84
N GLY A 257 9.41 0.14 7.69
CA GLY A 257 10.27 -1.02 7.43
C GLY A 257 9.83 -1.81 6.20
N MET A 258 8.53 -2.02 6.02
CA MET A 258 7.96 -2.62 4.80
C MET A 258 8.28 -1.79 3.55
N ALA A 259 8.02 -0.48 3.59
CA ALA A 259 8.28 0.42 2.46
C ALA A 259 9.76 0.38 2.07
N PHE A 260 10.66 0.31 3.05
CA PHE A 260 12.09 0.14 2.82
C PHE A 260 12.40 -1.16 2.08
N ILE A 261 11.86 -2.30 2.52
CA ILE A 261 12.08 -3.61 1.87
C ILE A 261 11.44 -3.71 0.47
N LEU A 262 10.37 -2.96 0.21
CA LEU A 262 9.69 -2.93 -1.09
C LEU A 262 10.42 -2.12 -2.17
N THR A 263 11.36 -1.26 -1.77
CA THR A 263 11.95 -0.24 -2.66
C THR A 263 13.47 -0.26 -2.68
N THR A 264 14.07 -1.03 -1.79
CA THR A 264 15.49 -1.35 -1.77
C THR A 264 15.67 -2.79 -2.22
N SER A 265 16.91 -3.19 -2.48
CA SER A 265 17.25 -4.58 -2.84
C SER A 265 17.09 -5.59 -1.68
N GLY A 266 16.24 -5.29 -0.69
CA GLY A 266 16.02 -6.12 0.50
C GLY A 266 17.31 -6.33 1.29
N THR A 267 17.60 -7.60 1.61
CA THR A 267 18.79 -8.01 2.37
C THR A 267 19.99 -8.34 1.48
N LEU A 268 19.97 -8.02 0.17
CA LEU A 268 21.00 -8.43 -0.79
C LEU A 268 22.43 -8.21 -0.27
N SER A 269 22.70 -7.05 0.35
CA SER A 269 24.03 -6.74 0.93
C SER A 269 24.39 -7.56 2.17
N LEU A 270 23.40 -8.08 2.91
CA LEU A 270 23.59 -8.96 4.07
C LEU A 270 23.71 -10.43 3.68
N ARG A 271 23.22 -10.82 2.50
CA ARG A 271 23.26 -12.22 2.01
C ARG A 271 24.69 -12.72 1.73
N GLY A 272 25.63 -11.80 1.45
CA GLY A 272 27.05 -12.13 1.34
C GLY A 272 27.72 -12.49 2.67
N LEU A 273 27.12 -12.10 3.80
CA LEU A 273 27.64 -12.35 5.15
C LEU A 273 27.09 -13.62 5.79
N VAL A 274 25.86 -14.04 5.42
CA VAL A 274 25.21 -15.23 5.96
C VAL A 274 24.50 -16.01 4.82
N PRO A 275 25.13 -17.05 4.25
CA PRO A 275 24.52 -17.84 3.18
C PRO A 275 23.47 -18.80 3.77
N LEU A 276 22.22 -18.34 3.88
CA LEU A 276 21.14 -19.10 4.52
C LEU A 276 20.60 -20.26 3.67
N GLY A 277 21.01 -20.44 2.42
CA GLY A 277 20.53 -21.53 1.54
C GLY A 277 19.03 -21.47 1.18
N ILE A 278 18.28 -20.51 1.70
CA ILE A 278 16.85 -20.30 1.45
C ILE A 278 16.68 -19.50 0.15
N ARG A 279 15.77 -19.92 -0.73
CA ARG A 279 15.43 -19.24 -2.00
C ARG A 279 13.93 -19.02 -2.13
N GLY A 280 13.53 -18.17 -3.08
CA GLY A 280 12.15 -17.97 -3.48
C GLY A 280 11.27 -17.35 -2.37
N PRO A 281 10.00 -17.79 -2.24
CA PRO A 281 9.05 -17.34 -1.23
C PRO A 281 9.58 -17.22 0.21
N GLY A 282 10.32 -18.23 0.66
CA GLY A 282 10.81 -18.28 2.04
C GLY A 282 11.84 -17.19 2.33
N LEU A 283 12.69 -16.89 1.34
CA LEU A 283 13.67 -15.81 1.44
C LEU A 283 12.98 -14.45 1.50
N ARG A 284 11.95 -14.25 0.66
CA ARG A 284 11.22 -12.98 0.65
C ARG A 284 10.46 -12.74 1.95
N ALA A 285 9.83 -13.78 2.51
CA ALA A 285 9.17 -13.68 3.81
C ALA A 285 10.17 -13.33 4.93
N LEU A 286 11.36 -13.91 4.90
CA LEU A 286 12.43 -13.60 5.86
C LEU A 286 12.88 -12.14 5.76
N ASP A 287 13.10 -11.62 4.55
CA ASP A 287 13.49 -10.22 4.34
C ASP A 287 12.48 -9.23 4.93
N PHE A 288 11.19 -9.52 4.76
CA PHE A 288 10.11 -8.75 5.35
C PHE A 288 10.15 -8.77 6.87
N LEU A 289 10.31 -9.95 7.47
CA LEU A 289 10.38 -10.10 8.93
C LEU A 289 11.62 -9.39 9.50
N LEU A 290 12.77 -9.48 8.83
CA LEU A 290 13.99 -8.80 9.22
C LEU A 290 13.85 -7.28 9.11
N GLY A 291 13.34 -6.76 7.99
CA GLY A 291 13.11 -5.33 7.81
C GLY A 291 12.13 -4.76 8.83
N LEU A 292 11.02 -5.46 9.09
CA LEU A 292 10.05 -5.08 10.11
C LEU A 292 10.69 -5.06 11.50
N SER A 293 11.44 -6.10 11.85
CA SER A 293 12.09 -6.22 13.16
C SER A 293 13.16 -5.15 13.36
N LEU A 294 13.99 -4.88 12.36
CA LEU A 294 15.04 -3.87 12.41
C LEU A 294 14.48 -2.48 12.72
N PHE A 295 13.47 -2.04 11.97
CA PHE A 295 12.87 -0.72 12.18
C PHE A 295 12.13 -0.60 13.52
N LEU A 296 11.44 -1.67 13.96
CA LEU A 296 10.78 -1.69 15.27
C LEU A 296 11.78 -1.64 16.43
N LEU A 297 12.88 -2.41 16.35
CA LEU A 297 13.94 -2.41 17.36
C LEU A 297 14.68 -1.08 17.40
N ALA A 298 15.01 -0.49 16.24
CA ALA A 298 15.62 0.82 16.16
C ALA A 298 14.70 1.89 16.77
N PHE A 299 13.40 1.85 16.45
CA PHE A 299 12.42 2.76 17.05
C PHE A 299 12.31 2.58 18.57
N LEU A 300 12.29 1.35 19.06
CA LEU A 300 12.27 1.06 20.50
C LEU A 300 13.51 1.61 21.19
N ALA A 301 14.71 1.41 20.62
CA ALA A 301 15.96 1.93 21.16
C ALA A 301 15.97 3.46 21.21
N LEU A 302 15.52 4.11 20.15
CA LEU A 302 15.42 5.57 20.06
C LEU A 302 14.42 6.14 21.07
N SER A 303 13.24 5.51 21.21
CA SER A 303 12.25 5.90 22.21
C SER A 303 12.73 5.65 23.64
N ALA A 304 13.49 4.57 23.89
CA ALA A 304 14.11 4.30 25.19
C ALA A 304 15.18 5.35 25.53
N LEU A 305 16.01 5.73 24.56
CA LEU A 305 16.98 6.81 24.72
C LEU A 305 16.28 8.15 25.01
N SER A 306 15.27 8.52 24.22
CA SER A 306 14.52 9.76 24.41
C SER A 306 13.78 9.79 25.76
N SER A 307 13.21 8.65 26.19
CA SER A 307 12.56 8.48 27.49
C SER A 307 13.55 8.70 28.65
N ARG A 308 14.77 8.17 28.55
CA ARG A 308 15.84 8.40 29.55
C ARG A 308 16.29 9.85 29.59
N LEU A 309 16.49 10.49 28.43
CA LEU A 309 16.97 11.87 28.35
C LEU A 309 15.91 12.90 28.80
N SER A 310 14.63 12.60 28.60
CA SER A 310 13.52 13.51 28.95
C SER A 310 12.84 13.19 30.27
N MET A 311 13.24 12.10 30.95
CA MET A 311 12.66 11.61 32.20
C MET A 311 11.14 11.39 32.13
N ARG A 312 10.66 10.87 30.99
CA ARG A 312 9.24 10.57 30.76
C ARG A 312 8.96 9.10 30.47
N PRO A 313 7.71 8.62 30.68
CA PRO A 313 7.38 7.23 30.45
C PRO A 313 7.61 6.79 29.00
N LEU A 314 8.32 5.68 28.80
CA LEU A 314 8.61 5.11 27.48
C LEU A 314 7.35 4.94 26.60
N ARG A 315 6.22 4.55 27.22
CA ARG A 315 4.95 4.37 26.51
C ARG A 315 4.45 5.65 25.83
N GLU A 316 4.68 6.82 26.40
CA GLU A 316 4.31 8.11 25.80
C GLU A 316 5.13 8.35 24.52
N HIS A 317 6.44 8.08 24.57
CA HIS A 317 7.32 8.20 23.41
C HIS A 317 6.94 7.22 22.30
N LEU A 318 6.78 5.94 22.66
CA LEU A 318 6.39 4.91 21.70
C LEU A 318 5.03 5.19 21.07
N THR A 319 4.10 5.82 21.78
CA THR A 319 2.78 6.16 21.24
C THR A 319 2.82 7.40 20.37
N THR A 320 3.55 8.45 20.76
CA THR A 320 3.48 9.75 20.09
C THR A 320 4.39 9.82 18.86
N PHE A 321 5.62 9.31 18.95
CA PHE A 321 6.63 9.57 17.93
C PHE A 321 6.49 8.70 16.68
N GLY A 322 5.75 7.59 16.68
CA GLY A 322 5.49 6.85 15.44
C GLY A 322 4.60 7.65 14.48
N TYR A 323 3.64 8.42 14.99
CA TYR A 323 2.77 9.26 14.14
C TYR A 323 3.51 10.38 13.40
N ILE A 324 4.67 10.80 13.89
CA ILE A 324 5.52 11.79 13.22
C ILE A 324 6.10 11.23 11.92
N HIS A 325 6.23 9.91 11.79
CA HIS A 325 6.71 9.24 10.58
C HIS A 325 5.58 8.99 9.57
N LEU A 326 4.32 9.22 9.96
CA LEU A 326 3.16 8.93 9.12
C LEU A 326 3.17 9.68 7.78
N PRO A 327 3.49 10.99 7.70
CA PRO A 327 3.59 11.67 6.41
C PRO A 327 4.66 11.10 5.49
N LEU A 328 5.84 10.79 6.05
CA LEU A 328 6.95 10.22 5.28
C LEU A 328 6.58 8.86 4.69
N VAL A 329 6.06 7.95 5.52
CA VAL A 329 5.57 6.63 5.08
C VAL A 329 4.49 6.76 4.02
N PHE A 330 3.53 7.66 4.22
CA PHE A 330 2.44 7.88 3.27
C PHE A 330 2.97 8.33 1.90
N LEU A 331 3.87 9.30 1.84
CA LEU A 331 4.38 9.82 0.57
C LEU A 331 5.29 8.82 -0.14
N ILE A 332 6.10 8.05 0.60
CA ILE A 332 6.90 6.95 0.04
C ILE A 332 5.99 5.91 -0.60
N LEU A 333 4.98 5.42 0.13
CA LEU A 333 4.07 4.40 -0.40
C LEU A 333 3.18 4.95 -1.52
N THR A 334 2.81 6.23 -1.48
CA THR A 334 2.11 6.89 -2.59
C THR A 334 2.98 6.89 -3.83
N PHE A 335 4.28 7.22 -3.72
CA PHE A 335 5.20 7.11 -4.85
C PHE A 335 5.25 5.69 -5.39
N SER A 336 5.51 4.70 -4.52
CA SER A 336 5.65 3.29 -4.92
C SER A 336 4.40 2.77 -5.62
N VAL A 337 3.20 3.12 -5.14
CA VAL A 337 1.95 2.66 -5.74
C VAL A 337 1.60 3.44 -7.00
N VAL A 338 1.67 4.77 -6.98
CA VAL A 338 1.26 5.58 -8.13
C VAL A 338 2.22 5.38 -9.29
N PHE A 339 3.52 5.52 -9.06
CA PHE A 339 4.51 5.39 -10.13
C PHE A 339 4.84 3.94 -10.44
N GLY A 340 4.84 3.02 -9.46
CA GLY A 340 5.08 1.61 -9.74
C GLY A 340 4.05 0.99 -10.69
N PHE A 341 2.80 1.45 -10.64
CA PHE A 341 1.74 0.93 -11.51
C PHE A 341 1.46 1.79 -12.75
N LEU A 342 1.48 3.13 -12.64
CA LEU A 342 1.13 4.01 -13.75
C LEU A 342 2.31 4.44 -14.61
N ALA A 343 3.55 4.43 -14.10
CA ALA A 343 4.69 4.95 -14.88
C ALA A 343 4.89 4.24 -16.23
N PRO A 344 4.73 2.90 -16.37
CA PRO A 344 4.84 2.23 -17.66
C PRO A 344 3.83 2.74 -18.72
N TRP A 345 2.75 3.39 -18.29
CA TRP A 345 1.66 3.88 -19.14
C TRP A 345 1.71 5.39 -19.38
N LEU A 346 2.65 6.09 -18.74
CA LEU A 346 2.80 7.53 -18.83
C LEU A 346 4.08 7.86 -19.62
N PRO A 347 4.06 8.85 -20.52
CA PRO A 347 5.23 9.27 -21.28
C PRO A 347 6.17 10.13 -20.41
N LEU A 348 6.66 9.59 -19.30
CA LEU A 348 7.52 10.28 -18.34
C LEU A 348 8.96 9.81 -18.48
N GLY A 349 9.89 10.74 -18.61
CA GLY A 349 11.32 10.44 -18.56
C GLY A 349 11.76 10.00 -17.16
N GLU A 350 12.79 9.16 -17.10
CA GLU A 350 13.34 8.62 -15.84
C GLU A 350 13.77 9.72 -14.85
N GLY A 351 14.28 10.83 -15.37
CA GLY A 351 14.63 12.01 -14.57
C GLY A 351 13.43 12.59 -13.82
N VAL A 352 12.24 12.60 -14.43
CA VAL A 352 11.00 13.10 -13.81
C VAL A 352 10.51 12.15 -12.72
N ILE A 353 10.54 10.85 -12.98
CA ILE A 353 10.14 9.82 -12.02
C ILE A 353 11.07 9.88 -10.79
N SER A 354 12.38 9.95 -11.03
CA SER A 354 13.40 10.03 -9.98
C SER A 354 13.30 11.35 -9.19
N ALA A 355 13.16 12.49 -9.86
CA ALA A 355 12.94 13.78 -9.20
C ALA A 355 11.68 13.77 -8.31
N THR A 356 10.57 13.23 -8.82
CA THR A 356 9.32 13.13 -8.06
C THR A 356 9.50 12.28 -6.80
N LYS A 357 10.23 11.17 -6.89
CA LYS A 357 10.58 10.33 -5.74
C LYS A 357 11.28 11.12 -4.64
N TYR A 358 12.34 11.85 -4.98
CA TYR A 358 13.10 12.64 -3.99
C TYR A 358 12.26 13.78 -3.41
N LEU A 359 11.48 14.46 -4.24
CA LEU A 359 10.59 15.53 -3.78
C LEU A 359 9.58 15.01 -2.75
N LEU A 360 9.01 13.82 -2.95
CA LEU A 360 8.06 13.21 -2.03
C LEU A 360 8.73 12.78 -0.70
N VAL A 361 9.95 12.24 -0.75
CA VAL A 361 10.73 11.92 0.45
C VAL A 361 11.06 13.19 1.25
N ILE A 362 11.54 14.23 0.57
CA ILE A 362 11.86 15.53 1.19
C ILE A 362 10.60 16.17 1.79
N ALA A 363 9.49 16.19 1.05
CA ALA A 363 8.22 16.70 1.56
C ALA A 363 7.75 15.94 2.80
N GLY A 364 7.90 14.61 2.80
CA GLY A 364 7.57 13.75 3.94
C GLY A 364 8.43 14.03 5.16
N LEU A 365 9.74 14.21 4.96
CA LEU A 365 10.69 14.59 6.00
C LEU A 365 10.35 15.96 6.59
N VAL A 366 10.16 16.98 5.75
CA VAL A 366 9.81 18.35 6.19
C VAL A 366 8.49 18.34 6.96
N TRP A 367 7.48 17.61 6.49
CA TRP A 367 6.21 17.50 7.17
C TRP A 367 6.35 16.77 8.53
N GLY A 368 7.11 15.67 8.58
CA GLY A 368 7.41 14.97 9.82
C GLY A 368 8.14 15.87 10.84
N LEU A 369 9.17 16.59 10.41
CA LEU A 369 9.90 17.54 11.26
C LEU A 369 8.99 18.68 11.77
N ALA A 370 8.07 19.17 10.93
CA ALA A 370 7.09 20.17 11.35
C ALA A 370 6.12 19.64 12.42
N LEU A 371 5.67 18.38 12.30
CA LEU A 371 4.88 17.72 13.34
C LEU A 371 5.69 17.53 14.63
N LEU A 372 6.95 17.10 14.51
CA LEU A 372 7.87 16.94 15.64
C LEU A 372 8.10 18.26 16.39
N ALA A 373 8.28 19.36 15.66
CA ALA A 373 8.47 20.68 16.25
C ALA A 373 7.26 21.15 17.07
N LYS A 374 6.04 20.77 16.65
CA LYS A 374 4.78 21.12 17.33
C LYS A 374 4.42 20.16 18.47
N LEU A 375 4.79 18.88 18.37
CA LEU A 375 4.45 17.85 19.37
C LEU A 375 5.49 17.73 20.49
N GLY A 376 6.77 17.88 20.17
CA GLY A 376 7.87 17.73 21.10
C GLY A 376 8.03 18.95 22.00
N ARG A 377 8.06 18.73 23.31
CA ARG A 377 8.06 19.80 24.33
C ARG A 377 9.46 20.26 24.74
N SER A 378 10.48 19.46 24.48
CA SER A 378 11.87 19.76 24.85
C SER A 378 12.86 19.34 23.77
N ALA A 379 14.10 19.82 23.84
CA ALA A 379 15.17 19.36 22.97
C ALA A 379 15.46 17.85 23.17
N ALA A 380 15.39 17.35 24.40
CA ALA A 380 15.58 15.93 24.73
C ALA A 380 14.51 15.01 24.09
N GLU A 381 13.29 15.52 23.90
CA GLU A 381 12.23 14.84 23.14
C GLU A 381 12.46 14.94 21.63
N ARG A 382 12.89 16.11 21.12
CA ARG A 382 12.99 16.38 19.68
C ARG A 382 14.23 15.79 19.01
N ILE A 383 15.39 15.85 19.66
CA ILE A 383 16.68 15.48 19.03
C ILE A 383 16.72 14.02 18.57
N PRO A 384 16.41 13.00 19.41
CA PRO A 384 16.54 11.60 19.00
C PRO A 384 15.63 11.25 17.82
N HIS A 385 14.38 11.72 17.86
CA HIS A 385 13.39 11.45 16.81
C HIS A 385 13.62 12.28 15.54
N GLY A 386 14.13 13.51 15.68
CA GLY A 386 14.55 14.32 14.53
C GLY A 386 15.75 13.72 13.82
N ALA A 387 16.76 13.26 14.58
CA ALA A 387 17.91 12.55 14.04
C ALA A 387 17.48 11.25 13.33
N ALA A 388 16.52 10.52 13.88
CA ALA A 388 15.97 9.31 13.25
C ALA A 388 15.27 9.61 11.91
N LEU A 389 14.41 10.64 11.85
CA LEU A 389 13.77 11.06 10.60
C LEU A 389 14.81 11.44 9.54
N LEU A 390 15.83 12.20 9.93
CA LEU A 390 16.92 12.59 9.05
C LEU A 390 17.73 11.38 8.58
N ALA A 391 18.09 10.48 9.49
CA ALA A 391 18.84 9.27 9.18
C ALA A 391 18.07 8.33 8.24
N VAL A 392 16.78 8.09 8.51
CA VAL A 392 15.91 7.29 7.64
C VAL A 392 15.81 7.94 6.26
N SER A 393 15.53 9.24 6.20
CA SER A 393 15.40 9.94 4.92
C SER A 393 16.71 9.99 4.15
N ALA A 394 17.83 10.19 4.83
CA ALA A 394 19.17 10.16 4.24
C ALA A 394 19.54 8.77 3.75
N LEU A 395 19.28 7.72 4.53
CA LEU A 395 19.49 6.33 4.12
C LEU A 395 18.67 5.99 2.88
N TRP A 396 17.40 6.40 2.86
CA TRP A 396 16.55 6.25 1.69
C TRP A 396 17.09 7.02 0.49
N VAL A 397 17.45 8.29 0.64
CA VAL A 397 18.06 9.05 -0.46
C VAL A 397 19.36 8.38 -0.95
N LEU A 398 20.23 7.91 -0.05
CA LEU A 398 21.50 7.26 -0.40
C LEU A 398 21.33 5.90 -1.08
N LEU A 399 20.36 5.09 -0.66
CA LEU A 399 20.05 3.80 -1.28
C LEU A 399 19.25 3.93 -2.57
N LEU A 400 18.64 5.10 -2.81
CA LEU A 400 17.87 5.39 -4.02
C LEU A 400 18.63 6.20 -5.06
N ILE A 401 19.66 6.96 -4.66
CA ILE A 401 20.64 7.53 -5.59
C ILE A 401 21.45 6.34 -6.10
N PRO A 402 21.56 6.11 -7.42
CA PRO A 402 22.64 5.31 -7.98
C PRO A 402 23.96 6.07 -7.71
N GLY A 403 24.41 6.07 -6.46
CA GLY A 403 25.56 6.79 -5.97
C GLY A 403 26.78 5.88 -5.91
N PRO A 404 27.98 6.43 -5.74
CA PRO A 404 29.26 5.72 -5.91
C PRO A 404 29.50 4.52 -4.96
N LEU A 405 28.65 4.31 -3.96
CA LEU A 405 28.65 3.10 -3.11
C LEU A 405 27.76 1.97 -3.68
N ALA A 406 26.81 2.29 -4.54
CA ALA A 406 26.37 1.41 -5.62
C ALA A 406 27.37 1.54 -6.77
N ALA A 407 28.68 1.45 -6.46
CA ALA A 407 29.66 1.06 -7.45
C ALA A 407 29.06 -0.15 -8.12
N ARG A 408 28.59 0.02 -9.37
CA ARG A 408 28.23 -1.12 -10.19
C ARG A 408 29.47 -2.01 -10.07
N PRO A 409 29.40 -3.20 -9.45
CA PRO A 409 30.46 -4.16 -9.71
C PRO A 409 30.56 -4.17 -11.22
N VAL A 410 31.77 -3.96 -11.76
CA VAL A 410 32.04 -4.02 -13.21
C VAL A 410 31.11 -5.10 -13.75
N PRO A 411 30.13 -4.77 -14.60
CA PRO A 411 29.11 -5.74 -14.95
C PRO A 411 29.85 -6.99 -15.37
N GLN A 412 29.64 -8.11 -14.68
CA GLN A 412 30.26 -9.35 -15.11
C GLN A 412 29.67 -9.62 -16.49
N VAL A 413 30.44 -9.30 -17.52
CA VAL A 413 30.06 -9.52 -18.90
C VAL A 413 30.18 -11.02 -19.08
N PHE A 414 29.05 -11.69 -19.14
CA PHE A 414 29.03 -13.10 -19.48
C PHE A 414 29.00 -13.23 -21.00
N VAL A 415 30.06 -13.78 -21.56
CA VAL A 415 30.12 -14.09 -22.99
C VAL A 415 29.57 -15.49 -23.19
N ALA A 416 28.43 -15.59 -23.87
CA ALA A 416 27.78 -16.86 -24.16
C ALA A 416 28.64 -17.70 -25.11
N GLN A 417 28.79 -18.99 -24.80
CA GLN A 417 29.41 -19.94 -25.72
C GLN A 417 28.35 -20.62 -26.58
N PRO A 418 28.64 -20.89 -27.88
CA PRO A 418 27.71 -21.55 -28.78
C PRO A 418 27.23 -22.88 -28.21
N GLY A 419 25.91 -23.09 -28.18
CA GLY A 419 25.29 -24.34 -27.72
C GLY A 419 25.26 -24.56 -26.21
N GLN A 420 25.78 -23.64 -25.39
CA GLN A 420 25.64 -23.70 -23.93
C GLN A 420 24.50 -22.81 -23.43
N PRO A 421 23.70 -23.29 -22.46
CA PRO A 421 22.69 -22.45 -21.83
C PRO A 421 23.35 -21.32 -21.04
N VAL A 422 22.89 -20.09 -21.27
CA VAL A 422 23.26 -18.91 -20.49
C VAL A 422 22.42 -18.90 -19.24
N ARG A 423 23.05 -19.10 -18.08
CA ARG A 423 22.37 -19.02 -16.79
C ARG A 423 22.25 -17.58 -16.34
N ILE A 424 21.02 -17.17 -16.06
CA ILE A 424 20.68 -15.84 -15.55
C ILE A 424 19.92 -16.02 -14.25
N SER A 425 20.39 -15.37 -13.18
CA SER A 425 19.65 -15.24 -11.94
C SER A 425 18.84 -13.94 -11.96
N ALA A 426 17.52 -14.04 -11.90
CA ALA A 426 16.64 -12.91 -11.63
C ALA A 426 16.44 -12.82 -10.10
N PHE A 427 16.79 -11.69 -9.50
CA PHE A 427 16.69 -11.49 -8.06
C PHE A 427 16.40 -10.03 -7.72
N SER A 428 15.58 -9.82 -6.70
CA SER A 428 15.23 -8.54 -6.11
C SER A 428 14.88 -7.48 -7.16
N MET A 429 15.82 -6.61 -7.53
CA MET A 429 15.67 -5.58 -8.56
C MET A 429 16.82 -5.64 -9.57
N GLY A 430 17.26 -6.84 -9.97
CA GLY A 430 18.39 -7.01 -10.88
C GLY A 430 18.49 -8.38 -11.54
N PHE A 431 19.41 -8.46 -12.50
CA PHE A 431 19.80 -9.70 -13.17
C PHE A 431 21.29 -9.94 -12.96
N ASP A 432 21.68 -11.19 -12.79
CA ASP A 432 23.09 -11.63 -12.74
C ASP A 432 23.27 -12.82 -13.68
N PRO A 433 24.10 -12.72 -14.73
CA PRO A 433 24.90 -11.55 -15.10
C PRO A 433 24.06 -10.36 -15.58
N ALA A 434 24.50 -9.15 -15.26
CA ALA A 434 23.84 -7.90 -15.67
C ALA A 434 24.14 -7.49 -17.11
N VAL A 435 25.17 -8.08 -17.74
CA VAL A 435 25.49 -7.91 -19.15
C VAL A 435 25.76 -9.27 -19.76
N ILE A 436 25.09 -9.58 -20.86
CA ILE A 436 25.23 -10.84 -21.60
C ILE A 436 25.66 -10.50 -23.01
N GLU A 437 26.74 -11.12 -23.49
CA GLU A 437 27.19 -11.01 -24.86
C GLU A 437 26.86 -12.30 -25.62
N VAL A 438 26.16 -12.16 -26.74
CA VAL A 438 25.74 -13.27 -27.61
C VAL A 438 26.12 -12.97 -29.06
N ARG A 439 26.15 -14.01 -29.89
CA ARG A 439 26.43 -13.89 -31.32
C ARG A 439 25.16 -13.72 -32.12
N LYS A 440 25.22 -12.86 -33.13
CA LYS A 440 24.15 -12.69 -34.12
C LYS A 440 23.92 -14.00 -34.88
N ASP A 441 22.66 -14.27 -35.19
CA ASP A 441 22.19 -15.40 -36.00
C ASP A 441 22.47 -16.80 -35.38
N GLU A 442 22.98 -16.87 -34.15
CA GLU A 442 23.13 -18.11 -33.38
C GLU A 442 21.97 -18.26 -32.36
N PRO A 443 21.42 -19.47 -32.17
CA PRO A 443 20.40 -19.71 -31.15
C PRO A 443 20.99 -19.59 -29.74
N VAL A 444 20.35 -18.77 -28.91
CA VAL A 444 20.70 -18.55 -27.51
C VAL A 444 19.64 -19.23 -26.64
N MET A 445 20.09 -20.14 -25.78
CA MET A 445 19.24 -20.75 -24.75
C MET A 445 19.51 -20.07 -23.41
N LEU A 446 18.49 -19.45 -22.82
CA LEU A 446 18.54 -18.83 -21.50
C LEU A 446 17.94 -19.78 -20.46
N GLU A 447 18.69 -20.01 -19.39
CA GLU A 447 18.22 -20.63 -18.14
C GLU A 447 18.04 -19.53 -17.10
N ILE A 448 16.80 -19.06 -16.93
CA ILE A 448 16.48 -17.95 -16.04
C ILE A 448 16.01 -18.51 -14.71
N ALA A 449 16.91 -18.52 -13.72
CA ALA A 449 16.62 -18.93 -12.36
C ALA A 449 16.04 -17.75 -11.56
N ASN A 450 14.83 -17.90 -11.01
CA ASN A 450 14.22 -16.87 -10.18
C ASN A 450 14.48 -17.12 -8.69
N MET A 451 15.18 -16.17 -8.07
CA MET A 451 15.68 -16.29 -6.71
C MET A 451 14.73 -15.81 -5.61
N ASP A 452 13.68 -15.04 -5.92
CA ASP A 452 12.77 -14.50 -4.90
C ASP A 452 11.29 -14.41 -5.31
N ILE A 453 10.85 -13.29 -5.86
CA ILE A 453 9.46 -13.02 -6.26
C ILE A 453 9.29 -13.22 -7.76
N ALA A 454 8.06 -13.24 -8.27
CA ALA A 454 7.86 -13.29 -9.72
C ALA A 454 8.68 -12.18 -10.41
N HIS A 455 9.34 -12.55 -11.51
CA HIS A 455 10.10 -11.66 -12.39
C HIS A 455 9.73 -11.95 -13.83
N ALA A 456 9.81 -10.93 -14.68
CA ALA A 456 9.77 -11.11 -16.12
C ALA A 456 11.17 -10.85 -16.69
N PHE A 457 11.45 -11.48 -17.81
CA PHE A 457 12.64 -11.24 -18.61
C PHE A 457 12.18 -10.79 -19.99
N ASP A 458 12.42 -9.52 -20.28
CA ASP A 458 11.89 -8.82 -21.43
C ASP A 458 13.00 -8.14 -22.22
N ILE A 459 12.96 -8.31 -23.54
CA ILE A 459 13.76 -7.53 -24.50
C ILE A 459 12.82 -7.13 -25.63
N ASP A 460 12.25 -5.94 -25.51
CA ASP A 460 11.15 -5.46 -26.37
C ASP A 460 11.57 -5.44 -27.84
N GLU A 461 12.78 -4.97 -28.14
CA GLU A 461 13.29 -4.83 -29.51
C GLU A 461 13.53 -6.18 -30.20
N LEU A 462 13.68 -7.26 -29.42
CA LEU A 462 13.86 -8.63 -29.91
C LEU A 462 12.60 -9.49 -29.75
N GLY A 463 11.51 -8.94 -29.21
CA GLY A 463 10.26 -9.66 -28.97
C GLY A 463 10.40 -10.81 -27.97
N VAL A 464 11.36 -10.71 -27.03
CA VAL A 464 11.58 -11.73 -25.99
C VAL A 464 10.75 -11.38 -24.77
N HIS A 465 9.91 -12.31 -24.31
CA HIS A 465 9.11 -12.18 -23.10
C HIS A 465 9.03 -13.53 -22.39
N SER A 466 9.37 -13.56 -21.09
CA SER A 466 9.18 -14.73 -20.25
C SER A 466 8.93 -14.32 -18.80
N VAL A 467 7.79 -14.73 -18.24
CA VAL A 467 7.49 -14.57 -16.81
C VAL A 467 7.94 -15.80 -16.05
N VAL A 468 8.78 -15.60 -15.03
CA VAL A 468 9.31 -16.63 -14.15
C VAL A 468 8.74 -16.40 -12.75
N LEU A 469 7.98 -17.36 -12.22
CA LEU A 469 7.46 -17.27 -10.85
C LEU A 469 8.59 -17.46 -9.82
N GLY A 470 8.42 -16.88 -8.63
CA GLY A 470 9.43 -16.96 -7.56
C GLY A 470 9.82 -18.39 -7.19
N GLY A 471 11.12 -18.69 -7.18
CA GLY A 471 11.65 -20.03 -6.89
C GLY A 471 11.43 -21.07 -8.00
N LYS A 472 11.04 -20.64 -9.20
CA LYS A 472 11.01 -21.47 -10.41
C LYS A 472 12.10 -21.04 -11.38
N ASP A 473 12.42 -21.94 -12.29
CA ASP A 473 13.32 -21.66 -13.40
C ASP A 473 12.51 -21.63 -14.70
N ALA A 474 12.89 -20.77 -15.64
CA ALA A 474 12.35 -20.73 -16.98
C ALA A 474 13.45 -20.98 -18.01
N HIS A 475 13.07 -21.64 -19.09
CA HIS A 475 13.94 -21.91 -20.22
C HIS A 475 13.36 -21.18 -21.44
N LEU A 476 14.15 -20.30 -22.05
CA LEU A 476 13.76 -19.56 -23.24
C LEU A 476 14.85 -19.72 -24.30
N THR A 477 14.45 -20.01 -25.53
CA THR A 477 15.37 -20.02 -26.67
C THR A 477 14.95 -18.94 -27.67
N PHE A 478 15.91 -18.12 -28.10
CA PHE A 478 15.69 -17.12 -29.15
C PHE A 478 16.94 -16.97 -30.02
N THR A 479 16.78 -16.39 -31.21
CA THR A 479 17.89 -16.14 -32.14
C THR A 479 17.92 -14.65 -32.49
N PRO A 480 18.90 -13.87 -31.99
CA PRO A 480 18.99 -12.44 -32.27
C PRO A 480 19.48 -12.22 -33.72
N ARG A 481 18.66 -11.56 -34.53
CA ARG A 481 18.96 -11.30 -35.97
C ARG A 481 19.58 -9.94 -36.24
N VAL A 482 19.70 -9.09 -35.22
CA VAL A 482 20.17 -7.72 -35.33
C VAL A 482 21.29 -7.52 -34.31
N ALA A 483 22.43 -7.02 -34.76
CA ALA A 483 23.54 -6.66 -33.88
C ALA A 483 23.25 -5.33 -33.18
N GLY A 484 23.68 -5.19 -31.94
CA GLY A 484 23.45 -4.00 -31.14
C GLY A 484 23.38 -4.26 -29.64
N ASN A 485 23.12 -3.19 -28.88
CA ASN A 485 22.88 -3.25 -27.46
C ASN A 485 21.39 -3.15 -27.20
N PHE A 486 20.84 -4.15 -26.52
CA PHE A 486 19.43 -4.25 -26.19
C PHE A 486 19.25 -4.21 -24.67
N THR A 487 18.18 -3.57 -24.22
CA THR A 487 17.90 -3.48 -22.79
C THR A 487 17.12 -4.70 -22.35
N MET A 488 17.70 -5.50 -21.46
CA MET A 488 16.92 -6.50 -20.74
C MET A 488 16.27 -5.85 -19.51
N HIS A 489 15.00 -6.09 -19.29
CA HIS A 489 14.27 -5.52 -18.17
C HIS A 489 13.20 -6.49 -17.63
N CYS A 490 12.66 -6.17 -16.46
CA CYS A 490 11.53 -6.88 -15.89
C CYS A 490 10.26 -6.05 -16.09
N SER A 491 9.33 -6.55 -16.91
CA SER A 491 8.04 -5.89 -17.17
C SER A 491 7.05 -5.94 -16.01
N ILE A 492 7.40 -6.58 -14.89
CA ILE A 492 6.55 -6.54 -13.69
C ILE A 492 6.52 -5.10 -13.16
N PRO A 493 5.31 -4.53 -12.94
CA PRO A 493 5.16 -3.12 -12.58
C PRO A 493 6.03 -2.69 -11.41
N GLY A 494 6.85 -1.65 -11.61
CA GLY A 494 7.73 -1.06 -10.60
C GLY A 494 9.12 -1.68 -10.49
N HIS A 495 9.38 -2.84 -11.11
CA HIS A 495 10.67 -3.52 -11.01
C HIS A 495 11.74 -2.82 -11.87
N ALA A 496 11.43 -2.53 -13.13
CA ALA A 496 12.36 -1.82 -14.03
C ALA A 496 12.69 -0.40 -13.51
N GLU A 497 11.70 0.32 -12.97
CA GLU A 497 11.88 1.65 -12.37
C GLU A 497 12.67 1.62 -11.06
N ALA A 498 12.63 0.49 -10.34
CA ALA A 498 13.46 0.23 -9.18
C ALA A 498 14.90 -0.19 -9.56
N GLY A 499 15.22 -0.30 -10.86
CA GLY A 499 16.55 -0.57 -11.37
C GLY A 499 16.75 -1.99 -11.92
N MET A 500 15.69 -2.80 -12.03
CA MET A 500 15.77 -4.16 -12.57
C MET A 500 15.96 -4.19 -14.08
N ARG A 501 17.19 -3.90 -14.49
CA ARG A 501 17.62 -3.83 -15.88
C ARG A 501 19.01 -4.42 -16.04
N GLY A 502 19.33 -4.79 -17.26
CA GLY A 502 20.69 -5.05 -17.71
C GLY A 502 20.80 -4.90 -19.22
N THR A 503 21.85 -5.47 -19.82
CA THR A 503 22.13 -5.28 -21.24
C THR A 503 22.44 -6.60 -21.93
N LEU A 504 21.78 -6.86 -23.05
CA LEU A 504 22.17 -7.88 -24.00
C LEU A 504 22.96 -7.22 -25.13
N VAL A 505 24.20 -7.66 -25.35
CA VAL A 505 25.06 -7.23 -26.44
C VAL A 505 25.06 -8.32 -27.50
N VAL A 506 24.56 -8.01 -28.69
CA VAL A 506 24.58 -8.93 -29.85
C VAL A 506 25.69 -8.49 -30.79
N ARG A 507 26.68 -9.37 -31.01
CA ARG A 507 27.82 -9.12 -31.90
C ARG A 507 27.75 -9.89 -33.21
#